data_AF-A0A849KXP3-F1
#
_entry.id   AF-A0A849KXP3-F1
#
_cell.length_a   1.000
_cell.length_b   1.000
_cell.length_c   1.000
_cell.angle_alpha   90.00
_cell.angle_beta   90.00
_cell.angle_gamma   90.00
#
_symmetry.space_group_name_H-M   'P 1'
#
loop_
_entity.id
_entity.type
_entity.pdbx_description
1 polymer ?
#
loop_
_entity_poly.entity_id
_entity_poly.type
_entity_poly.pdbx_seq_one_letter_code
_entity_poly.pdbx_strand_id
1 'polypeptide(L)'
;MAMRIGGRNIADTIHLKHWHSLVPNTRGAQRLLESDMAKMSSKILPQADALLTEFDDMGIRHEILSRIRSVIETRSTFMARILK
;
A
#
# COMPACT_ATOMS: atom_id res chain seq x y z
N MET A 1 4.56 -1.58 12.96
CA MET A 1 4.82 -0.22 12.44
C MET A 1 5.62 0.55 13.48
N ALA A 2 6.64 1.31 13.06
CA ALA A 2 7.43 2.16 13.96
C ALA A 2 6.61 3.37 14.46
N MET A 3 5.78 3.96 13.60
CA MET A 3 4.82 5.01 13.97
C MET A 3 3.39 4.46 14.09
N ARG A 4 2.60 5.04 14.99
CA ARG A 4 1.19 4.68 15.19
C ARG A 4 0.30 5.42 14.19
N ILE A 5 -0.73 4.75 13.68
CA ILE A 5 -1.76 5.32 12.82
C ILE A 5 -3.10 5.15 13.53
N GLY A 6 -3.75 6.26 13.91
CA GLY A 6 -4.97 6.24 14.71
C GLY A 6 -4.86 5.37 15.97
N GLY A 7 -3.71 5.44 16.66
CA GLY A 7 -3.41 4.65 17.85
C GLY A 7 -3.05 3.18 17.60
N ARG A 8 -3.06 2.69 16.37
CA ARG A 8 -2.67 1.31 16.00
C ARG A 8 -1.24 1.24 15.51
N ASN A 9 -0.52 0.17 15.85
CA ASN A 9 0.85 -0.11 15.40
C ASN A 9 0.99 -1.46 14.66
N ILE A 10 -0.08 -2.26 14.58
CA ILE A 10 -0.14 -3.51 13.82
C ILE A 10 -0.86 -3.23 12.50
N ALA A 11 -0.17 -3.40 11.37
CA ALA A 11 -0.67 -3.02 10.04
C ALA A 11 -2.04 -3.63 9.71
N ASP A 12 -2.23 -4.90 10.04
CA ASP A 12 -3.46 -5.66 9.76
C ASP A 12 -4.68 -5.18 10.55
N THR A 13 -4.47 -4.34 11.56
CA THR A 13 -5.53 -3.78 12.41
C THR A 13 -5.93 -2.35 12.00
N ILE A 14 -5.30 -1.79 10.97
CA ILE A 14 -5.50 -0.42 10.53
C ILE A 14 -6.65 -0.35 9.50
N HIS A 15 -7.82 0.05 9.98
CA HIS A 15 -8.98 0.43 9.16
C HIS A 15 -8.95 1.89 8.68
N LEU A 16 -9.81 2.24 7.70
CA LEU A 16 -9.94 3.59 7.12
C LEU A 16 -10.10 4.70 8.17
N LYS A 17 -10.90 4.47 9.21
CA LYS A 17 -11.08 5.45 10.31
C LYS A 17 -9.78 5.85 11.03
N HIS A 18 -8.78 4.96 11.07
CA HIS A 18 -7.48 5.27 11.66
C HIS A 18 -6.60 6.09 10.71
N TRP A 19 -6.80 5.96 9.39
CA TRP A 19 -6.16 6.82 8.39
C TRP A 19 -6.75 8.22 8.44
N HIS A 20 -8.08 8.34 8.55
CA HIS A 20 -8.75 9.63 8.69
C HIS A 20 -8.33 10.41 9.93
N SER A 21 -7.84 9.76 10.99
CA SER A 21 -7.32 10.47 12.16
C SER A 21 -5.99 11.21 11.90
N LEU A 22 -5.36 10.99 10.74
CA LEU A 22 -4.13 11.69 10.34
C LEU A 22 -4.42 13.03 9.66
N VAL A 23 -5.68 13.32 9.33
CA VAL A 23 -6.09 14.53 8.61
C VAL A 23 -7.20 15.26 9.38
N PRO A 24 -7.42 16.56 9.13
CA PRO A 24 -8.54 17.28 9.72
C PRO A 24 -9.88 16.57 9.45
N ASN A 25 -10.81 16.62 10.41
CA ASN A 25 -12.15 16.04 10.28
C ASN A 25 -13.05 16.86 9.34
N THR A 26 -12.65 16.93 8.07
CA THR A 26 -13.40 17.55 6.99
C THR A 26 -13.52 16.55 5.84
N ARG A 27 -14.65 16.58 5.13
CA ARG A 27 -14.87 15.70 3.97
C ARG A 27 -13.81 15.90 2.88
N GLY A 28 -13.32 17.13 2.70
CA GLY A 28 -12.30 17.44 1.71
C GLY A 28 -10.97 16.76 2.02
N ALA A 29 -10.49 16.89 3.26
CA ALA A 29 -9.21 16.29 3.66
C ALA A 29 -9.26 14.75 3.65
N GLN A 30 -10.37 14.15 4.08
CA GLN A 30 -10.56 12.70 4.04
C GLN A 30 -10.59 12.15 2.61
N ARG A 31 -11.32 12.81 1.70
CA ARG A 31 -11.36 12.43 0.28
C ARG A 31 -10.02 12.58 -0.43
N LEU A 32 -9.26 13.61 -0.10
CA LEU A 32 -7.92 13.80 -0.66
C LEU A 32 -7.00 12.65 -0.24
N LEU A 33 -7.01 12.29 1.05
CA LEU A 33 -6.26 11.15 1.56
C LEU A 33 -6.67 9.83 0.88
N GLU A 34 -7.97 9.56 0.78
CA GLU A 34 -8.49 8.37 0.09
C GLU A 34 -8.04 8.30 -1.37
N SER A 35 -8.11 9.43 -2.09
CA SER A 35 -7.66 9.54 -3.48
C SER A 35 -6.17 9.23 -3.61
N ASP A 36 -5.34 9.77 -2.73
CA ASP A 36 -3.90 9.52 -2.75
C ASP A 36 -3.56 8.06 -2.42
N MET A 37 -4.26 7.46 -1.45
CA MET A 37 -4.11 6.05 -1.12
C MET A 37 -4.57 5.13 -2.27
N ALA A 38 -5.65 5.49 -2.98
CA ALA A 38 -6.14 4.75 -4.15
C ALA A 38 -5.15 4.86 -5.32
N LYS A 39 -4.60 6.05 -5.54
CA LYS A 39 -3.56 6.29 -6.55
C LYS A 39 -2.28 5.53 -6.25
N MET A 40 -1.86 5.45 -4.98
CA MET A 40 -0.69 4.69 -4.57
C MET A 40 -0.90 3.18 -4.76
N SER A 41 -2.03 2.64 -4.29
CA SER A 41 -2.33 1.20 -4.39
C SER A 41 -2.46 0.74 -5.85
N SER A 42 -3.11 1.51 -6.72
CA SER A 42 -3.20 1.19 -8.15
C SER A 42 -1.85 1.19 -8.88
N LYS A 43 -0.85 1.91 -8.36
CA LYS A 43 0.46 2.08 -8.97
C LYS A 43 1.49 1.04 -8.53
N ILE A 44 1.48 0.68 -7.23
CA ILE A 44 2.57 -0.06 -6.60
C ILE A 44 2.87 -1.41 -7.26
N LEU A 45 1.83 -2.12 -7.75
CA LEU A 45 2.01 -3.42 -8.37
C LEU A 45 2.72 -3.33 -9.74
N PRO A 46 2.27 -2.47 -10.68
CA PRO A 46 3.04 -2.18 -11.90
C PRO A 46 4.49 -1.78 -11.65
N GLN A 47 4.79 -1.01 -10.60
CA GLN A 47 6.16 -0.65 -10.27
C GLN A 47 6.98 -1.80 -9.71
N ALA A 48 6.37 -2.67 -8.89
CA ALA A 48 7.01 -3.90 -8.45
C ALA A 48 7.33 -4.81 -9.63
N ASP A 49 6.41 -4.96 -10.58
CA ASP A 49 6.62 -5.78 -11.78
C ASP A 49 7.71 -5.17 -12.68
N ALA A 50 7.77 -3.85 -12.85
CA ALA A 50 8.85 -3.18 -13.57
C ALA A 50 10.23 -3.41 -12.93
N LEU A 51 10.32 -3.29 -11.60
CA LEU A 51 11.57 -3.54 -10.86
C LEU A 51 12.02 -5.00 -10.98
N LEU A 52 11.09 -5.96 -11.03
CA LEU A 52 11.43 -7.36 -11.29
C LEU A 52 12.03 -7.57 -12.67
N THR A 53 11.52 -6.89 -13.69
CA THR A 53 12.10 -6.92 -15.04
C THR A 53 13.52 -6.36 -15.04
N GLU A 54 13.76 -5.24 -14.36
CA GLU A 54 15.12 -4.67 -14.22
C GLU A 54 16.08 -5.65 -13.54
N PHE A 55 15.63 -6.36 -12.48
CA PHE A 55 16.42 -7.41 -11.85
C PHE A 55 16.70 -8.59 -12.79
N ASP A 56 15.71 -8.98 -13.60
CA ASP A 56 15.89 -10.04 -14.59
C ASP A 56 16.94 -9.68 -15.64
N ASP A 57 16.90 -8.45 -16.14
CA ASP A 57 17.87 -7.90 -17.10
C ASP A 57 19.30 -7.85 -16.52
N MET A 58 19.42 -7.67 -15.19
CA MET A 58 20.68 -7.73 -14.45
C MET A 58 21.12 -9.16 -14.10
N GLY A 59 20.35 -10.19 -14.47
CA GLY A 59 20.60 -11.59 -14.14
C GLY A 59 20.32 -11.95 -12.67
N ILE A 60 19.61 -11.09 -11.93
CA ILE A 60 19.26 -11.28 -10.53
C ILE A 60 17.92 -12.03 -10.46
N ARG A 61 18.00 -13.36 -10.31
CA ARG A 61 16.83 -14.24 -10.20
C ARG A 61 16.83 -14.98 -8.87
N HIS A 62 15.74 -14.85 -8.11
CA HIS A 62 15.55 -15.63 -6.89
C HIS A 62 14.06 -15.70 -6.53
N GLU A 63 13.59 -16.87 -6.07
CA GLU A 63 12.21 -17.11 -5.62
C GLU A 63 11.70 -16.08 -4.58
N ILE A 64 12.60 -15.50 -3.78
CA ILE A 64 12.24 -14.49 -2.78
C ILE A 64 11.63 -13.25 -3.45
N LEU A 65 12.06 -12.91 -4.66
CA LEU A 65 11.54 -11.78 -5.42
C LEU A 65 10.06 -12.00 -5.81
N SER A 66 9.72 -13.19 -6.28
CA SER A 66 8.33 -13.58 -6.57
C SER A 66 7.47 -13.57 -5.30
N ARG A 67 8.03 -14.02 -4.17
CA ARG A 67 7.33 -13.99 -2.88
C ARG A 67 7.09 -12.57 -2.38
N ILE A 68 8.07 -11.68 -2.52
CA ILE A 68 7.92 -10.25 -2.20
C ILE A 68 6.81 -9.62 -3.07
N ARG A 69 6.80 -9.90 -4.38
CA ARG A 69 5.76 -9.41 -5.30
C ARG A 69 4.36 -9.87 -4.91
N SER A 70 4.20 -11.13 -4.52
CA SER A 70 2.91 -11.66 -4.03
C SER A 70 2.43 -10.97 -2.75
N VAL A 71 3.35 -10.65 -1.83
CA VAL A 71 3.01 -9.87 -0.63
C VAL A 71 2.55 -8.46 -1.02
N ILE A 72 3.25 -7.79 -1.95
CA ILE A 72 2.87 -6.45 -2.43
C ILE A 72 1.47 -6.48 -3.06
N GLU A 73 1.18 -7.45 -3.93
CA GLU A 73 -0.13 -7.62 -4.56
C GLU A 73 -1.25 -7.81 -3.53
N THR A 74 -1.04 -8.70 -2.56
CA THR A 74 -2.00 -8.96 -1.49
C THR A 74 -2.31 -7.69 -0.69
N ARG A 75 -1.26 -6.92 -0.34
CA ARG A 75 -1.38 -5.68 0.43
C ARG A 75 -2.03 -4.56 -0.37
N SER A 76 -1.68 -4.42 -1.65
CA SER A 76 -2.32 -3.45 -2.54
C SER A 76 -3.81 -3.75 -2.72
N THR A 77 -4.15 -5.02 -2.93
CA THR A 77 -5.56 -5.45 -3.05
C THR A 77 -6.34 -5.19 -1.78
N PHE A 78 -5.77 -5.47 -0.61
CA PHE A 78 -6.40 -5.12 0.67
C PHE A 78 -6.63 -3.62 0.80
N MET A 79 -5.64 -2.79 0.44
CA MET A 79 -5.78 -1.33 0.47
C MET A 79 -6.89 -0.84 -0.46
N ALA A 80 -6.95 -1.35 -1.69
CA ALA A 80 -8.00 -1.00 -2.64
C ALA A 80 -9.40 -1.42 -2.16
N ARG A 81 -9.51 -2.47 -1.35
CA ARG A 81 -10.78 -2.92 -0.76
C ARG A 81 -11.27 -2.02 0.38
N ILE A 82 -10.38 -1.47 1.20
CA ILE A 82 -10.78 -0.60 2.31
C ILE A 82 -11.14 0.83 1.87
N LEU A 83 -10.82 1.19 0.62
CA LEU A 83 -11.11 2.49 0.00
C LEU A 83 -12.37 2.49 -0.88
N LYS A 84 -13.01 1.32 -1.05
CA LYS A 84 -14.32 1.17 -1.72
C LYS A 84 -15.45 1.22 -0.70
#